data_AF-A0A2V2ERC5-F1
#
_entry.id   AF-A0A2V2ERC5-F1
#
_cell.length_a   1.000
_cell.length_b   1.000
_cell.length_c   1.000
_cell.angle_alpha   90.00
_cell.angle_beta   90.00
_cell.angle_gamma   90.00
#
_symmetry.space_group_name_H-M   'P 1'
#
loop_
_entity.id
_entity.type
_entity.pdbx_description
1 polymer ?
#
loop_
_entity_poly.entity_id
_entity_poly.type
_entity_poly.pdbx_seq_one_letter_code
_entity_poly.pdbx_strand_id
1 'polypeptide(L)'
;MMHARQNKLSLALQHITRLTTLKGQLEITADSKKAKTMGDFFIHSHDTCVICDNVEVNMIRYYKTVAEMFFAEKKFKEILLSVDGFCLEHFGSLLRYADFARSRKKDYIYSLTKLEKESIEKLLVDLNRFAAKHDYRNADMPWNGADKALARSIIKLHGEQSK
;
A
#
# COMPACT_ATOMS: atom_id res chain seq x y z
N MET A 1 -3.35 10.73 -6.44
CA MET A 1 -4.06 10.99 -7.71
C MET A 1 -4.88 12.29 -7.74
N MET A 2 -5.69 12.63 -6.71
CA MET A 2 -6.52 13.85 -6.80
C MET A 2 -5.72 15.16 -6.79
N HIS A 3 -4.63 15.24 -6.04
CA HIS A 3 -3.76 16.42 -6.01
C HIS A 3 -3.10 16.72 -7.37
N ALA A 4 -2.81 15.69 -8.18
CA ALA A 4 -2.14 15.85 -9.46
C ALA A 4 -3.06 16.41 -10.57
N ARG A 5 -4.37 16.56 -10.32
CA ARG A 5 -5.32 17.13 -11.28
C ARG A 5 -5.11 18.65 -11.44
N GLN A 6 -5.37 19.17 -12.64
CA GLN A 6 -5.27 20.61 -12.93
C GLN A 6 -6.27 21.43 -12.11
N ASN A 7 -7.55 21.04 -12.09
CA ASN A 7 -8.56 21.67 -11.24
C ASN A 7 -8.56 21.03 -9.84
N LYS A 8 -8.27 21.86 -8.82
CA LYS A 8 -8.14 21.45 -7.41
C LYS A 8 -9.24 22.01 -6.52
N LEU A 9 -10.24 22.71 -7.08
CA LEU A 9 -11.26 23.40 -6.30
C LEU A 9 -12.08 22.43 -5.44
N SER A 10 -12.57 21.34 -6.03
CA SER A 10 -13.36 20.34 -5.30
C SER A 10 -12.58 19.70 -4.16
N LEU A 11 -11.31 19.38 -4.39
CA LEU A 11 -10.42 18.85 -3.37
C LEU A 11 -10.23 19.87 -2.23
N ALA A 12 -9.95 21.13 -2.56
CA ALA A 12 -9.78 22.19 -1.57
C ALA A 12 -11.03 22.36 -0.68
N LEU A 13 -12.24 22.38 -1.27
CA LEU A 13 -13.49 22.48 -0.52
C LEU A 13 -13.68 21.32 0.46
N GLN A 14 -13.39 20.09 0.04
CA GLN A 14 -13.46 18.92 0.92
C GLN A 14 -12.47 19.03 2.09
N HIS A 15 -11.24 19.49 1.83
CA HIS A 15 -10.24 19.72 2.87
C HIS A 15 -10.66 20.83 3.83
N ILE A 16 -11.25 21.93 3.34
CA ILE A 16 -11.76 23.02 4.18
C ILE A 16 -12.81 22.49 5.15
N THR A 17 -13.81 21.74 4.68
CA THR A 17 -14.85 21.16 5.54
C THR A 17 -14.23 20.25 6.60
N ARG A 18 -13.33 19.34 6.20
CA ARG A 18 -12.70 18.39 7.13
C ARG A 18 -11.84 19.10 8.17
N LEU A 19 -11.01 20.04 7.75
CA LEU A 19 -10.16 20.81 8.67
C LEU A 19 -10.97 21.69 9.61
N THR A 20 -12.12 22.22 9.17
CA THR A 20 -13.01 23.01 10.03
C THR A 20 -13.61 22.14 11.14
N THR A 21 -14.09 20.94 10.81
CA THR A 21 -14.59 19.97 11.80
C THR A 21 -13.51 19.55 12.79
N LEU A 22 -12.32 19.19 12.29
CA LEU A 22 -11.18 18.78 13.12
C LEU A 22 -10.69 19.90 14.03
N LYS A 23 -10.62 21.14 13.52
CA LYS A 23 -10.27 22.32 14.32
C LYS A 23 -11.25 22.53 15.47
N GLY A 24 -12.55 22.27 15.27
CA GLY A 24 -13.56 22.38 16.32
C GLY A 24 -13.33 21.44 17.51
N GLN A 25 -12.58 20.35 17.31
CA GLN A 25 -12.22 19.38 18.36
C GLN A 25 -10.83 19.65 18.97
N LEU A 26 -10.10 20.65 18.47
CA LEU A 26 -8.77 21.02 18.97
C LEU A 26 -8.90 22.10 20.05
N GLU A 27 -8.69 21.71 21.32
CA GLU A 27 -8.62 22.63 22.45
C GLU A 27 -7.15 22.94 22.78
N ILE A 28 -6.80 24.22 22.94
CA ILE A 28 -5.48 24.60 23.47
C ILE A 28 -5.50 24.37 24.97
N THR A 29 -4.73 23.39 25.45
CA THR A 29 -4.72 22.98 26.86
C THR A 29 -3.32 22.55 27.30
N ALA A 30 -2.98 22.83 28.57
CA ALA A 30 -1.80 22.28 29.23
C ALA A 30 -2.12 21.02 30.09
N ASP A 31 -3.40 20.64 30.16
CA ASP A 31 -3.86 19.48 30.93
C ASP A 31 -3.55 18.17 30.21
N SER A 32 -2.79 17.29 30.88
CA SER A 32 -2.35 16.01 30.33
C SER A 32 -3.48 15.02 30.05
N LYS A 33 -4.54 15.00 30.87
CA LYS A 33 -5.69 14.10 30.66
C LYS A 33 -6.46 14.53 29.41
N LYS A 34 -6.75 15.82 29.28
CA LYS A 34 -7.40 16.37 28.08
C LYS A 34 -6.55 16.12 26.83
N ALA A 35 -5.24 16.31 26.92
CA ALA A 35 -4.32 16.06 25.81
C ALA A 35 -4.35 14.59 25.34
N LYS A 36 -4.44 13.62 26.26
CA LYS A 36 -4.59 12.20 25.91
C LYS A 36 -5.89 11.92 25.16
N THR A 37 -7.02 12.38 25.70
CA THR A 37 -8.32 12.19 25.04
C THR A 37 -8.38 12.81 23.65
N MET A 38 -7.84 14.01 23.50
CA MET A 38 -7.73 14.68 22.20
C MET A 38 -6.80 13.92 21.25
N GLY A 39 -5.67 13.41 21.76
CA GLY A 39 -4.77 12.55 21.00
C GLY A 39 -5.46 11.31 20.44
N ASP A 40 -6.21 10.59 21.27
CA ASP A 40 -6.96 9.40 20.86
C ASP A 40 -7.98 9.72 19.77
N PHE A 41 -8.70 10.85 19.89
CA PHE A 41 -9.62 11.32 18.86
C PHE A 41 -8.91 11.58 17.52
N PHE A 42 -7.78 12.30 17.53
CA PHE A 42 -7.07 12.63 16.29
C PHE A 42 -6.45 11.40 15.60
N ILE A 43 -5.96 10.43 16.37
CA ILE A 43 -5.48 9.14 15.84
C ILE A 43 -6.58 8.41 15.07
N HIS A 44 -7.81 8.40 15.60
CA HIS A 44 -8.97 7.73 15.01
C HIS A 44 -9.83 8.65 14.13
N SER A 45 -9.39 9.88 13.86
CA SER A 45 -10.18 10.87 13.10
C SER A 45 -10.42 10.51 11.62
N HIS A 46 -9.76 9.45 11.14
CA HIS A 46 -9.99 8.90 9.83
C HIS A 46 -11.20 7.95 9.79
N ASP A 47 -11.55 7.32 10.91
CA ASP A 47 -12.65 6.33 11.04
C ASP A 47 -14.04 6.96 10.87
N THR A 48 -14.17 8.27 11.07
CA THR A 48 -15.42 9.01 10.88
C THR A 48 -15.47 9.73 9.53
N CYS A 49 -14.42 9.62 8.73
CA CYS A 49 -14.33 10.32 7.46
C CYS A 49 -15.03 9.50 6.39
N VAL A 50 -16.23 9.91 5.98
CA VAL A 50 -17.03 9.26 4.92
C VAL A 50 -16.23 9.00 3.63
N ILE A 51 -15.27 9.86 3.30
CA ILE A 51 -14.38 9.65 2.15
C ILE A 51 -13.41 8.48 2.40
N CYS A 52 -12.80 8.42 3.59
CA CYS A 52 -11.91 7.33 3.98
C CYS A 52 -12.67 6.00 4.00
N ASP A 53 -13.85 5.97 4.62
CA ASP A 53 -14.72 4.79 4.66
C ASP A 53 -15.07 4.32 3.24
N ASN A 54 -15.43 5.25 2.35
CA ASN A 54 -15.79 4.91 0.98
C ASN A 54 -14.58 4.36 0.20
N VAL A 55 -13.38 4.91 0.41
CA VAL A 55 -12.14 4.35 -0.17
C VAL A 55 -11.93 2.93 0.35
N GLU A 56 -12.02 2.69 1.65
CA GLU A 56 -11.83 1.35 2.23
C GLU A 56 -12.84 0.34 1.70
N VAL A 57 -14.12 0.69 1.68
CA VAL A 57 -15.20 -0.15 1.14
C VAL A 57 -14.95 -0.49 -0.33
N ASN A 58 -14.49 0.48 -1.14
CA ASN A 58 -14.18 0.21 -2.54
C ASN A 58 -12.92 -0.64 -2.71
N MET A 59 -11.89 -0.45 -1.89
CA MET A 59 -10.71 -1.31 -1.91
C MET A 59 -11.06 -2.77 -1.59
N ILE A 60 -11.92 -3.01 -0.60
CA ILE A 60 -12.44 -4.35 -0.30
C ILE A 60 -13.16 -4.95 -1.50
N ARG A 61 -13.95 -4.17 -2.23
CA ARG A 61 -14.61 -4.63 -3.47
C ARG A 61 -13.56 -5.03 -4.52
N TYR A 62 -12.54 -4.21 -4.73
CA TYR A 62 -11.47 -4.53 -5.68
C TYR A 62 -10.74 -5.83 -5.32
N TYR A 63 -10.40 -6.07 -4.05
CA TYR A 63 -9.74 -7.33 -3.65
C TYR A 63 -10.59 -8.56 -3.95
N LYS A 64 -11.90 -8.47 -3.69
CA LYS A 64 -12.85 -9.53 -4.04
C LYS A 64 -12.91 -9.73 -5.54
N THR A 65 -13.03 -8.65 -6.31
CA THR A 65 -13.10 -8.69 -7.77
C THR A 65 -11.85 -9.32 -8.38
N VAL A 66 -10.64 -9.05 -7.87
CA VAL A 66 -9.41 -9.71 -8.36
C VAL A 66 -9.50 -11.24 -8.23
N ALA A 67 -9.98 -11.74 -7.09
CA ALA A 67 -10.15 -13.18 -6.88
C ALA A 67 -11.29 -13.76 -7.75
N GLU A 68 -12.39 -13.03 -7.92
CA GLU A 68 -13.50 -13.43 -8.81
C GLU A 68 -13.07 -13.47 -10.28
N MET A 69 -12.34 -12.46 -10.75
CA MET A 69 -11.77 -12.40 -12.11
C MET A 69 -10.76 -13.50 -12.33
N PHE A 70 -9.93 -13.80 -11.32
CA PHE A 70 -9.04 -14.96 -11.40
C PHE A 70 -9.86 -16.22 -11.66
N PHE A 71 -10.93 -16.47 -10.91
CA PHE A 71 -11.80 -17.62 -11.13
C PHE A 71 -12.47 -17.62 -12.52
N ALA A 72 -13.08 -16.50 -12.91
CA ALA A 72 -13.93 -16.41 -14.10
C ALA A 72 -13.16 -16.32 -15.42
N GLU A 73 -12.00 -15.65 -15.43
CA GLU A 73 -11.26 -15.32 -16.64
C GLU A 73 -9.90 -16.02 -16.68
N LYS A 74 -9.70 -16.92 -17.66
CA LYS A 74 -8.43 -17.65 -17.80
C LYS A 74 -7.23 -16.72 -18.04
N LYS A 75 -7.40 -15.70 -18.90
CA LYS A 75 -6.34 -14.73 -19.24
C LYS A 75 -5.95 -13.84 -18.07
N PHE A 76 -6.85 -13.62 -17.11
CA PHE A 76 -6.56 -12.76 -15.97
C PHE A 76 -5.43 -13.32 -15.10
N LYS A 77 -5.26 -14.65 -15.03
CA LYS A 77 -4.14 -15.26 -14.32
C LYS A 77 -2.79 -14.82 -14.90
N GLU A 78 -2.67 -14.75 -16.23
CA GLU A 78 -1.43 -14.34 -16.90
C GLU A 78 -1.13 -12.86 -16.62
N ILE A 79 -2.16 -12.01 -16.65
CA ILE A 79 -2.06 -10.58 -16.29
C ILE A 79 -1.59 -10.44 -14.84
N LEU A 80 -2.22 -11.17 -13.91
CA LEU A 80 -1.88 -11.13 -12.49
C LEU A 80 -0.44 -11.58 -12.23
N LEU A 81 0.07 -12.54 -13.00
CA LEU A 81 1.44 -13.05 -12.86
C LEU A 81 2.49 -12.24 -13.63
N SER A 82 2.07 -11.28 -14.45
CA SER A 82 2.99 -10.40 -15.20
C SER A 82 3.60 -9.28 -14.35
N VAL A 83 3.03 -9.00 -13.17
CA VAL A 83 3.50 -7.92 -12.28
C VAL A 83 4.62 -8.43 -11.37
N ASP A 84 5.48 -7.54 -10.88
CA ASP A 84 6.59 -7.88 -9.97
C ASP A 84 6.16 -7.92 -8.49
N GLY A 85 5.03 -8.59 -8.23
CA GLY A 85 4.40 -8.68 -6.91
C GLY A 85 3.68 -7.40 -6.46
N PHE A 86 3.32 -7.35 -5.18
CA PHE A 86 2.52 -6.29 -4.56
C PHE A 86 3.26 -5.68 -3.36
N CYS A 87 2.76 -4.59 -2.76
CA CYS A 87 3.23 -4.23 -1.42
C CYS A 87 2.58 -5.17 -0.38
N LEU A 88 3.20 -5.29 0.80
CA LEU A 88 2.79 -6.28 1.81
C LEU A 88 1.34 -6.10 2.28
N GLU A 89 0.88 -4.85 2.40
CA GLU A 89 -0.51 -4.54 2.76
C GLU A 89 -1.52 -5.07 1.73
N HIS A 90 -1.30 -4.77 0.45
CA HIS A 90 -2.17 -5.22 -0.64
C HIS A 90 -2.08 -6.74 -0.83
N PHE A 91 -0.89 -7.32 -0.71
CA PHE A 91 -0.70 -8.78 -0.73
C PHE A 91 -1.51 -9.48 0.37
N GLY A 92 -1.43 -8.98 1.61
CA GLY A 92 -2.21 -9.50 2.73
C GLY A 92 -3.72 -9.41 2.49
N SER A 93 -4.17 -8.28 1.93
CA SER A 93 -5.58 -8.09 1.58
C SER A 93 -6.06 -9.05 0.48
N LEU A 94 -5.26 -9.27 -0.56
CA LEU A 94 -5.57 -10.23 -1.63
C LEU A 94 -5.68 -11.67 -1.10
N LEU A 95 -4.83 -12.06 -0.16
CA LEU A 95 -4.93 -13.37 0.51
C LEU A 95 -6.16 -13.46 1.41
N ARG A 96 -6.47 -12.40 2.16
CA ARG A 96 -7.64 -12.36 3.07
C ARG A 96 -8.95 -12.61 2.32
N TYR A 97 -9.07 -12.11 1.10
CA TYR A 97 -10.26 -12.27 0.25
C TYR A 97 -10.14 -13.40 -0.78
N ALA A 98 -9.19 -14.34 -0.63
CA ALA A 98 -8.97 -15.44 -1.57
C ALA A 98 -10.17 -16.40 -1.71
N ASP A 99 -11.10 -16.43 -0.75
CA ASP A 99 -12.31 -17.26 -0.83
C ASP A 99 -13.19 -16.94 -2.05
N PHE A 100 -13.10 -15.71 -2.55
CA PHE A 100 -13.82 -15.26 -3.73
C PHE A 100 -13.31 -15.90 -5.03
N ALA A 101 -12.15 -16.58 -5.01
CA ALA A 101 -11.67 -17.41 -6.12
C ALA A 101 -12.34 -18.80 -6.18
N ARG A 102 -13.25 -19.12 -5.24
CA ARG A 102 -14.09 -20.33 -5.25
C ARG A 102 -13.26 -21.62 -5.43
N SER A 103 -13.60 -22.47 -6.40
CA SER A 103 -12.89 -23.72 -6.66
C SER A 103 -11.43 -23.53 -7.11
N ARG A 104 -11.06 -22.34 -7.58
CA ARG A 104 -9.68 -21.97 -7.94
C ARG A 104 -8.87 -21.42 -6.76
N LYS A 105 -9.42 -21.37 -5.54
CA LYS A 105 -8.75 -20.81 -4.34
C LYS A 105 -7.34 -21.33 -4.12
N LYS A 106 -7.11 -22.64 -4.21
CA LYS A 106 -5.76 -23.23 -4.02
C LYS A 106 -4.76 -22.72 -5.05
N ASP A 107 -5.18 -22.66 -6.32
CA ASP A 107 -4.35 -22.15 -7.42
C ASP A 107 -4.09 -20.65 -7.29
N TYR A 108 -5.09 -19.87 -6.87
CA TYR A 108 -4.96 -18.44 -6.62
C TYR A 108 -3.95 -18.14 -5.51
N ILE A 109 -4.09 -18.80 -4.35
CA ILE A 109 -3.18 -18.63 -3.21
C ILE A 109 -1.76 -19.06 -3.60
N TYR A 110 -1.61 -20.20 -4.26
CA TYR A 110 -0.30 -20.67 -4.71
C TYR A 110 0.34 -19.67 -5.69
N SER A 111 -0.41 -19.19 -6.67
CA SER A 111 0.06 -18.23 -7.67
C SER A 111 0.51 -16.92 -7.04
N LEU A 112 -0.28 -16.36 -6.12
CA LEU A 112 0.06 -15.13 -5.40
C LEU A 112 1.27 -15.29 -4.49
N THR A 113 1.28 -16.33 -3.65
CA THR A 113 2.38 -16.55 -2.68
C THR A 113 3.69 -16.85 -3.37
N LYS A 114 3.67 -17.61 -4.47
CA LYS A 114 4.85 -17.86 -5.31
C LYS A 114 5.38 -16.55 -5.90
N LEU A 115 4.51 -15.77 -6.55
CA LEU A 115 4.88 -14.49 -7.16
C LEU A 115 5.52 -13.54 -6.13
N GLU A 116 4.88 -13.40 -4.98
CA GLU A 116 5.35 -12.49 -3.94
C GLU A 116 6.69 -12.93 -3.34
N LYS A 117 6.86 -14.23 -3.10
CA LYS A 117 8.12 -14.79 -2.60
C LYS A 117 9.28 -14.55 -3.57
N GLU A 118 9.07 -14.84 -4.86
CA GLU A 118 10.09 -14.61 -5.90
C GLU A 118 10.44 -13.12 -6.04
N SER A 119 9.45 -12.23 -5.91
CA SER A 119 9.65 -10.77 -5.92
C SER A 119 10.52 -10.31 -4.73
N ILE A 120 10.22 -10.80 -3.51
CA ILE A 120 10.99 -10.48 -2.30
C ILE A 120 12.42 -11.03 -2.39
N GLU A 121 12.61 -12.26 -2.87
CA GLU A 121 13.94 -12.86 -3.05
C GLU A 121 14.81 -12.04 -4.01
N LYS A 122 14.27 -11.61 -5.16
CA LYS A 122 14.98 -10.72 -6.09
C LYS A 122 15.36 -9.40 -5.44
N LEU A 123 14.42 -8.77 -4.72
CA LEU A 123 14.66 -7.51 -4.03
C LEU A 123 15.73 -7.64 -2.94
N LEU A 124 15.78 -8.75 -2.22
CA LEU A 124 16.82 -9.02 -1.22
C LEU A 124 18.21 -9.15 -1.86
N VAL A 125 18.31 -9.82 -3.02
CA VAL A 125 19.56 -9.89 -3.78
C VAL A 125 20.03 -8.48 -4.18
N ASP A 126 19.11 -7.65 -4.65
CA ASP A 126 19.41 -6.27 -5.06
C ASP A 126 19.80 -5.40 -3.85
N LEU A 127 19.12 -5.53 -2.70
CA LEU A 127 19.48 -4.82 -1.47
C LEU A 127 20.85 -5.22 -0.94
N ASN A 128 21.18 -6.51 -0.98
CA ASN A 128 22.51 -6.99 -0.58
C ASN A 128 23.59 -6.43 -1.50
N ARG A 129 23.34 -6.39 -2.81
CA ARG A 129 24.25 -5.74 -3.77
C ARG A 129 24.38 -4.25 -3.51
N PHE A 130 23.27 -3.57 -3.24
CA PHE A 130 23.25 -2.15 -2.91
C PHE A 130 24.12 -1.89 -1.67
N ALA A 131 23.92 -2.63 -0.59
CA ALA A 131 24.71 -2.54 0.63
C ALA A 131 26.20 -2.85 0.38
N ALA A 132 26.51 -3.91 -0.37
CA ALA A 132 27.87 -4.31 -0.67
C ALA A 132 28.64 -3.21 -1.43
N LYS A 133 27.99 -2.47 -2.33
CA LYS A 133 28.62 -1.41 -3.10
C LYS A 133 28.96 -0.15 -2.29
N HIS A 134 28.31 0.04 -1.14
CA HIS A 134 28.69 1.09 -0.19
C HIS A 134 29.93 0.73 0.65
N ASP A 135 30.42 -0.52 0.57
CA ASP A 135 31.74 -0.89 1.08
C ASP A 135 32.82 -0.42 0.09
N TYR A 136 33.83 0.30 0.61
CA TYR A 136 34.95 0.83 -0.19
C TYR A 136 35.70 -0.27 -0.97
N ARG A 137 35.69 -1.52 -0.48
CA ARG A 137 36.33 -2.67 -1.15
C ARG A 137 35.63 -3.07 -2.45
N ASN A 138 34.36 -2.71 -2.60
CA ASN A 138 33.52 -3.05 -3.73
C ASN A 138 33.15 -1.82 -4.57
N ALA A 139 33.93 -0.73 -4.49
CA ALA A 139 33.64 0.52 -5.19
C ALA A 139 33.45 0.30 -6.71
N ASP A 140 34.24 -0.59 -7.31
CA ASP A 140 34.19 -0.91 -8.74
C ASP A 140 33.12 -1.95 -9.11
N MET A 141 32.37 -2.49 -8.13
CA MET A 141 31.31 -3.47 -8.40
C MET A 141 30.18 -2.82 -9.23
N PRO A 142 29.67 -3.44 -10.30
CA PRO A 142 28.56 -2.89 -11.06
C PRO A 142 27.22 -3.00 -10.29
N TRP A 143 26.34 -2.01 -10.48
CA TRP A 143 25.03 -1.95 -9.82
C TRP A 143 24.06 -3.03 -10.29
N ASN A 144 24.09 -3.44 -11.57
CA ASN A 144 23.18 -4.44 -12.15
C ASN A 144 21.68 -4.22 -11.81
N GLY A 145 21.22 -2.96 -11.75
CA GLY A 145 19.83 -2.61 -11.40
C GLY A 145 19.52 -2.52 -9.90
N ALA A 146 20.52 -2.69 -9.03
CA ALA A 146 20.39 -2.56 -7.58
C ALA A 146 20.41 -1.11 -7.06
N ASP A 147 20.73 -0.12 -7.90
CA ASP A 147 20.78 1.31 -7.53
C ASP A 147 19.47 1.81 -6.90
N LYS A 148 18.33 1.25 -7.33
CA LYS A 148 16.99 1.58 -6.81
C LYS A 148 16.45 0.56 -5.80
N ALA A 149 17.27 -0.38 -5.31
CA ALA A 149 16.81 -1.44 -4.42
C ALA A 149 16.17 -0.88 -3.14
N LEU A 150 16.77 0.15 -2.54
CA LEU A 150 16.25 0.80 -1.33
C LEU A 150 14.89 1.47 -1.56
N ALA A 151 14.74 2.21 -2.66
CA ALA A 151 13.45 2.83 -2.99
C ALA A 151 12.36 1.78 -3.26
N ARG A 152 12.70 0.68 -3.93
CA ARG A 152 11.78 -0.45 -4.14
C ARG A 152 11.38 -1.14 -2.84
N SER A 153 12.29 -1.23 -1.87
CA SER A 153 11.96 -1.84 -0.57
C SER A 153 11.00 -1.01 0.25
N ILE A 154 11.11 0.33 0.21
CA ILE A 154 10.14 1.23 0.84
C ILE A 154 8.75 1.02 0.24
N ILE A 155 8.65 0.97 -1.10
CA ILE A 155 7.37 0.71 -1.79
C ILE A 155 6.82 -0.68 -1.43
N LYS A 156 7.68 -1.70 -1.37
CA LYS A 156 7.27 -3.08 -1.03
C LYS A 156 6.74 -3.16 0.41
N LEU A 157 7.39 -2.51 1.36
CA LEU A 157 7.04 -2.57 2.78
C LEU A 157 5.85 -1.66 3.14
N HIS A 158 5.79 -0.46 2.56
CA HIS A 158 4.86 0.59 2.99
C HIS A 158 3.84 1.00 1.92
N GLY A 159 3.98 0.56 0.67
CA GLY A 159 3.09 0.96 -0.43
C GLY A 159 3.24 2.41 -0.90
N GLU A 160 4.09 3.20 -0.24
CA GLU A 160 4.36 4.60 -0.59
C GLU A 160 5.52 4.71 -1.57
N GLN A 161 5.36 5.52 -2.61
CA GLN A 161 6.49 5.94 -3.46
C GLN A 161 7.43 6.80 -2.62
N SER A 162 8.68 6.36 -2.47
CA SER A 162 9.77 7.21 -1.96
C SER A 162 9.78 8.49 -2.78
N LYS A 163 9.48 9.62 -2.13
CA LYS A 163 9.58 10.95 -2.73
C LYS A 163 11.04 11.34 -2.96
#